data_AF-A0A6V7JGX0-F1
#
_entry.id   AF-A0A6V7JGX0-F1
#
_cell.length_a   1.000
_cell.length_b   1.000
_cell.length_c   1.000
_cell.angle_alpha   90.00
_cell.angle_beta   90.00
_cell.angle_gamma   90.00
#
_symmetry.space_group_name_H-M   'P 1'
#
loop_
_entity.id
_entity.type
_entity.pdbx_description
1 polymer ?
#
loop_
_entity_poly.entity_id
_entity_poly.type
_entity_poly.pdbx_seq_one_letter_code
_entity_poly.pdbx_strand_id
1 'polypeptide(L)' 'FRERQAFIDKYLAEKEAARLKQELEEHRKLSAIRIQAWWRGVMVRRKLGPYRPDEKKKKKPAKGKK' A
#
# COMPACT_ATOMS: atom_id res chain seq x y z
N PHE A 1 38.34 30.72 -9.09
CA PHE A 1 37.11 30.68 -9.91
C PHE A 1 36.65 29.25 -10.19
N ARG A 2 37.49 28.38 -10.78
CA ARG A 2 37.12 26.98 -11.12
C ARG A 2 36.72 26.09 -9.94
N GLU A 3 37.41 26.20 -8.80
CA GLU A 3 37.10 25.40 -7.60
C GLU A 3 35.73 25.76 -7.00
N ARG A 4 35.37 27.05 -6.99
CA ARG A 4 34.06 27.50 -6.55
C ARG A 4 32.95 26.98 -7.45
N GLN A 5 33.18 26.97 -8.77
CA GLN A 5 32.22 26.42 -9.72
C GLN A 5 32.04 24.90 -9.51
N ALA A 6 33.14 24.15 -9.39
CA ALA A 6 33.09 22.71 -9.13
C ALA A 6 32.36 22.38 -7.81
N PHE A 7 32.54 23.20 -6.77
CA PHE A 7 31.80 23.06 -5.51
C PHE A 7 30.30 23.29 -5.70
N ILE A 8 29.91 24.34 -6.42
CA ILE A 8 28.50 24.65 -6.72
C ILE A 8 27.87 23.51 -7.51
N ASP A 9 28.53 23.04 -8.57
CA ASP A 9 28.03 21.98 -9.44
C ASP A 9 27.83 20.68 -8.67
N LYS A 10 28.80 20.32 -7.81
CA LYS A 10 28.69 19.14 -6.94
C LYS A 10 27.51 19.24 -5.98
N TYR A 11 27.35 20.39 -5.32
CA TYR A 11 26.24 20.60 -4.39
C TYR A 11 24.87 20.52 -5.09
N LEU A 12 24.75 21.11 -6.28
CA LEU A 12 23.52 21.06 -7.07
C LEU A 12 23.20 19.62 -7.52
N ALA A 13 24.21 18.86 -7.96
CA ALA A 13 24.05 17.46 -8.34
C ALA A 13 23.61 16.58 -7.16
N GLU A 14 24.20 16.76 -5.98
CA GLU A 14 23.81 16.03 -4.75
C GLU A 14 22.37 16.38 -4.33
N LYS A 15 21.99 17.67 -4.41
CA LYS A 15 20.64 18.13 -4.11
C LYS A 15 19.61 17.56 -5.08
N GLU A 16 19.92 17.51 -6.37
CA GLU A 16 19.02 16.94 -7.38
C GLU A 16 18.87 15.42 -7.20
N ALA A 17 19.97 14.71 -6.94
CA ALA A 17 19.94 13.27 -6.66
C ALA A 17 19.07 12.96 -5.41
N ALA A 18 19.17 13.78 -4.36
CA ALA A 18 18.32 13.65 -3.18
C ALA A 18 16.84 13.87 -3.51
N ARG A 19 16.51 14.88 -4.32
CA ARG A 19 15.14 15.16 -4.76
C ARG A 19 14.55 13.99 -5.55
N LEU A 20 15.28 13.48 -6.56
CA LEU A 20 14.83 12.37 -7.38
C LEU A 20 14.58 11.10 -6.56
N LYS A 21 15.44 10.83 -5.57
CA LYS A 21 15.23 9.71 -4.65
C LYS A 21 13.97 9.89 -3.81
N GLN A 22 13.73 11.08 -3.28
CA GLN A 22 12.52 11.37 -2.52
C GLN A 22 11.25 11.24 -3.37
N GLU A 23 11.25 11.80 -4.58
CA GLU A 23 10.12 11.70 -5.53
C GLU A 23 9.80 10.25 -5.87
N LEU A 24 10.83 9.42 -6.11
CA LEU A 24 10.66 8.00 -6.38
C LEU A 24 10.06 7.25 -5.18
N GLU A 25 10.55 7.51 -3.97
CA GLU A 25 10.03 6.88 -2.76
C GLU A 25 8.58 7.31 -2.47
N GLU A 26 8.25 8.59 -2.64
CA GLU A 26 6.87 9.07 -2.51
C GLU A 26 5.95 8.46 -3.56
N HIS A 27 6.40 8.36 -4.81
CA HIS A 27 5.63 7.70 -5.87
C HIS A 27 5.35 6.22 -5.55
N ARG A 28 6.35 5.51 -5.00
CA ARG A 28 6.22 4.12 -4.55
C ARG A 28 5.22 4.01 -3.40
N LYS A 29 5.32 4.87 -2.38
CA LYS A 29 4.40 4.90 -1.24
C LYS A 29 2.96 5.16 -1.70
N LEU A 30 2.74 6.18 -2.52
CA LEU A 30 1.41 6.51 -3.03
C LEU A 30 0.82 5.36 -3.85
N SER A 31 1.63 4.73 -4.71
CA SER A 31 1.22 3.56 -5.47
C SER A 31 0.84 2.39 -4.55
N ALA A 32 1.65 2.11 -3.53
CA ALA A 32 1.36 1.08 -2.54
C ALA A 32 0.06 1.37 -1.77
N ILE A 33 -0.16 2.61 -1.34
CA ILE A 33 -1.40 3.06 -0.66
C ILE A 33 -2.62 2.82 -1.56
N ARG A 34 -2.52 3.15 -2.85
CA ARG A 34 -3.62 2.93 -3.81
C ARG A 34 -3.97 1.45 -3.95
N ILE A 35 -2.97 0.58 -4.07
CA ILE A 35 -3.16 -0.88 -4.13
C ILE A 35 -3.79 -1.39 -2.83
N GLN A 36 -3.27 -0.95 -1.69
CA GLN A 36 -3.73 -1.30 -0.36
C GLN A 36 -5.18 -0.86 -0.10
N ALA A 37 -5.55 0.35 -0.51
CA ALA A 37 -6.91 0.87 -0.39
C ALA A 37 -7.88 0.13 -1.32
N TRP A 38 -7.46 -0.11 -2.56
CA TRP A 38 -8.22 -0.93 -3.50
C TRP A 38 -8.50 -2.32 -2.92
N TRP A 39 -7.49 -2.99 -2.38
CA TRP A 39 -7.64 -4.33 -1.81
C TRP A 39 -8.59 -4.35 -0.61
N ARG A 40 -8.49 -3.38 0.30
CA ARG A 40 -9.46 -3.23 1.42
C ARG A 40 -10.89 -3.10 0.88
N GLY A 41 -11.10 -2.31 -0.17
CA GLY A 41 -12.39 -2.21 -0.84
C GLY A 41 -12.86 -3.53 -1.48
N VAL A 42 -11.94 -4.28 -2.09
CA VAL A 42 -12.24 -5.63 -2.64
C VAL A 42 -12.63 -6.60 -1.53
N MET A 43 -11.92 -6.61 -0.40
CA MET A 43 -12.24 -7.47 0.74
C MET A 43 -13.68 -7.26 1.22
N VAL A 44 -14.14 -6.01 1.31
CA VAL A 44 -15.52 -5.70 1.74
C VAL A 44 -16.54 -6.11 0.66
N ARG A 45 -16.36 -5.64 -0.59
CA ARG A 45 -17.34 -5.89 -1.68
C ARG A 45 -17.49 -7.37 -2.01
N ARG A 46 -16.38 -8.12 -1.96
CA ARG A 46 -16.38 -9.56 -2.23
C ARG A 46 -16.53 -10.40 -0.96
N LYS A 47 -16.76 -9.76 0.20
CA LYS A 47 -16.94 -10.43 1.49
C LYS A 47 -15.83 -11.45 1.76
N LEU A 48 -14.58 -11.02 1.64
CA LEU A 48 -13.39 -11.84 1.89
C LEU A 48 -12.90 -11.65 3.33
N GLY A 49 -12.21 -12.67 3.85
CA GLY A 49 -11.59 -12.61 5.18
C GLY A 49 -12.64 -12.33 6.27
N PRO A 50 -12.40 -11.33 7.15
CA PRO A 50 -13.32 -11.00 8.25
C PRO A 50 -14.71 -10.54 7.81
N TYR A 51 -14.91 -10.15 6.55
CA TYR A 51 -16.19 -9.69 6.01
C TYR A 51 -17.03 -10.82 5.41
N ARG A 52 -16.54 -12.06 5.47
CA ARG A 52 -17.36 -13.21 5.09
C ARG A 52 -18.62 -13.20 5.95
N PRO A 53 -19.82 -13.29 5.35
CA PRO A 53 -21.01 -13.45 6.15
C PRO A 53 -20.80 -14.74 6.95
N ASP A 54 -21.06 -14.69 8.25
CA ASP A 54 -21.11 -15.91 9.05
C ASP A 54 -22.02 -16.85 8.28
N GLU A 55 -21.46 -17.97 7.80
CA GLU A 55 -22.28 -19.08 7.36
C GLU A 55 -23.09 -19.42 8.59
N LYS A 56 -24.32 -18.92 8.67
CA LYS A 56 -25.29 -19.27 9.70
C LYS A 56 -25.17 -20.77 9.79
N LYS A 57 -24.52 -21.26 10.87
CA LYS A 57 -24.30 -22.68 11.11
C LYS A 57 -25.61 -23.32 10.73
N LYS A 58 -25.66 -24.04 9.60
CA LYS A 58 -26.87 -24.75 9.18
C LYS A 58 -27.23 -25.55 10.42
N LYS A 59 -28.31 -25.17 11.12
CA LYS A 59 -28.77 -25.87 12.31
C LYS A 59 -28.90 -27.31 11.85
N LYS A 60 -27.97 -28.18 12.25
CA LYS A 60 -28.12 -29.62 12.02
C LYS A 60 -29.49 -29.95 12.60
N PRO A 61 -30.45 -30.49 11.83
CA PRO A 61 -31.72 -30.88 12.40
C PRO A 61 -31.40 -31.85 13.54
N ALA A 62 -31.78 -31.49 14.76
CA ALA A 62 -31.69 -32.37 15.92
C ALA A 62 -32.55 -33.58 15.59
N LYS A 63 -31.90 -34.66 15.13
CA LYS A 63 -32.53 -35.94 14.86
C LYS A 63 -32.99 -36.46 16.21
N GLY A 64 -34.28 -36.27 16.51
CA GLY A 64 -34.93 -36.85 17.67
C GLY A 64 -34.60 -38.34 17.74
N LYS A 65 -34.12 -38.77 18.90
CA LYS A 65 -34.14 -40.19 19.28
C LYS A 65 -35.19 -40.34 20.36
N LYS A 66 -36.20 -41.15 20.02
CA LYS A 66 -37.08 -41.87 20.93
C LYS A 66 -36.27 -42.73 21.88
#